data_AF-A0A7K2Z6T4-F1
#
_entry.id   AF-A0A7K2Z6T4-F1
#
_cell.length_a   1.000
_cell.length_b   1.000
_cell.length_c   1.000
_cell.angle_alpha   90.00
_cell.angle_beta   90.00
_cell.angle_gamma   90.00
#
_symmetry.space_group_name_H-M   'P 1'
#
loop_
_entity.id
_entity.type
_entity.pdbx_description
1 polymer ?
#
loop_
_entity_poly.entity_id
_entity_poly.type
_entity_poly.pdbx_seq_one_letter_code
_entity_poly.pdbx_strand_id
1 'polypeptide(L)'
;VTRYPDIADLYLVADVLITDYSSALFDFAHSDKPMLFFTYDLEHYRDTLRGLYFDFTTRAPGPLLETSEQLVKAVRDVDAVEAEYKEKYAQFKSDFCEPGDGLATARVVDRMLAGGPHAAGSTDG
;
A
#
# COMPACT_ATOMS: atom_id res chain seq x y z
N VAL A 1 -16.49 4.96 -11.39
CA VAL A 1 -15.71 4.66 -10.17
C VAL A 1 -14.65 5.73 -9.88
N THR A 2 -13.99 6.33 -10.87
CA THR A 2 -12.98 7.41 -10.68
C THR A 2 -13.46 8.71 -10.02
N ARG A 3 -14.76 8.82 -9.69
CA ARG A 3 -15.38 9.98 -9.01
C ARG A 3 -15.82 9.65 -7.58
N TYR A 4 -15.57 8.44 -7.11
CA TYR A 4 -15.92 8.08 -5.74
C TYR A 4 -15.01 8.87 -4.78
N PRO A 5 -15.55 9.49 -3.73
CA PRO A 5 -14.86 10.53 -2.97
C PRO A 5 -13.69 10.01 -2.13
N ASP A 6 -13.78 8.78 -1.61
CA ASP A 6 -12.77 8.19 -0.73
C ASP A 6 -12.40 6.78 -1.19
N ILE A 7 -11.13 6.57 -1.49
CA ILE A 7 -10.62 5.27 -1.92
C ILE A 7 -10.53 4.26 -0.76
N ALA A 8 -10.41 4.72 0.49
CA ALA A 8 -10.34 3.85 1.66
C ALA A 8 -11.63 3.01 1.80
N ASP A 9 -12.80 3.60 1.52
CA ASP A 9 -14.07 2.87 1.47
C ASP A 9 -14.02 1.72 0.47
N LEU A 10 -13.40 1.94 -0.69
CA LEU A 10 -13.29 0.93 -1.74
C LEU A 10 -12.33 -0.19 -1.31
N TYR A 11 -11.25 0.14 -0.62
CA TYR A 11 -10.33 -0.86 -0.08
C TYR A 11 -11.00 -1.77 0.95
N LEU A 12 -11.86 -1.22 1.81
CA LEU A 12 -12.57 -1.99 2.83
C LEU A 12 -13.46 -3.09 2.22
N VAL A 13 -14.10 -2.81 1.08
CA VAL A 13 -15.05 -3.72 0.43
C VAL A 13 -14.43 -4.59 -0.68
N ALA A 14 -13.20 -4.31 -1.11
CA ALA A 14 -12.53 -5.10 -2.13
C ALA A 14 -11.89 -6.35 -1.53
N ASP A 15 -12.02 -7.51 -2.19
CA ASP A 15 -11.35 -8.76 -1.76
C ASP A 15 -9.92 -8.87 -2.29
N VAL A 16 -9.60 -8.17 -3.38
CA VAL A 16 -8.30 -8.23 -4.07
C VAL A 16 -7.99 -6.85 -4.66
N LEU A 17 -6.73 -6.44 -4.57
CA LEU A 17 -6.22 -5.29 -5.32
C LEU A 17 -5.48 -5.76 -6.58
N ILE A 18 -5.87 -5.24 -7.75
CA ILE A 18 -5.07 -5.33 -8.98
C ILE A 18 -4.46 -3.95 -9.20
N THR A 19 -3.13 -3.87 -9.27
CA THR A 19 -2.40 -2.62 -9.42
C THR A 19 -1.14 -2.83 -10.25
N ASP A 20 -0.43 -1.77 -10.60
CA ASP A 20 0.85 -1.80 -11.30
C ASP A 20 1.96 -1.20 -10.41
N TYR A 21 2.33 0.05 -10.65
CA TYR A 21 3.35 0.82 -9.95
C TYR A 21 2.74 1.88 -9.02
N SER A 22 1.42 1.84 -8.80
CA SER A 22 0.71 2.77 -7.92
C SER A 22 1.07 2.57 -6.45
N SER A 23 1.22 3.68 -5.71
CA SER A 23 1.41 3.67 -4.26
C SER A 23 0.22 3.12 -3.47
N ALA A 24 -0.92 2.89 -4.12
CA ALA A 24 -2.09 2.23 -3.54
C ALA A 24 -1.77 0.90 -2.85
N LEU A 25 -0.70 0.21 -3.26
CA LEU A 25 -0.28 -1.03 -2.61
C LEU A 25 0.07 -0.84 -1.12
N PHE A 26 0.64 0.31 -0.75
CA PHE A 26 1.06 0.58 0.64
C PHE A 26 -0.16 0.78 1.54
N ASP A 27 -1.18 1.47 1.03
CA ASP A 27 -2.44 1.67 1.76
C ASP A 27 -3.21 0.35 1.87
N PHE A 28 -3.36 -0.37 0.77
CA PHE A 28 -4.11 -1.62 0.72
C PHE A 28 -3.46 -2.75 1.54
N ALA A 29 -2.15 -2.70 1.79
CA ALA A 29 -1.45 -3.69 2.61
C ALA A 29 -2.02 -3.82 4.03
N HIS A 30 -2.67 -2.78 4.55
CA HIS A 30 -3.33 -2.83 5.85
C HIS A 30 -4.60 -3.70 5.86
N SER A 31 -5.13 -4.08 4.70
CA SER A 31 -6.31 -4.94 4.60
C SER A 31 -6.01 -6.42 4.83
N ASP A 32 -4.73 -6.82 4.78
CA ASP A 32 -4.29 -8.23 4.78
C ASP A 32 -4.90 -9.08 3.64
N LYS A 33 -5.33 -8.43 2.55
CA LYS A 33 -5.94 -9.08 1.38
C LYS A 33 -4.95 -9.21 0.21
N PRO A 34 -5.13 -10.20 -0.68
CA PRO A 34 -4.24 -10.45 -1.82
C PRO A 34 -4.08 -9.27 -2.76
N MET A 35 -2.88 -9.14 -3.33
CA MET A 35 -2.55 -8.16 -4.36
C MET A 35 -2.00 -8.84 -5.61
N LEU A 36 -2.41 -8.38 -6.78
CA LEU A 36 -1.94 -8.84 -8.09
C LEU A 36 -1.31 -7.65 -8.83
N PHE A 37 -0.07 -7.82 -9.31
CA PHE A 37 0.66 -6.75 -9.97
C PHE A 37 0.66 -6.94 -11.48
N PHE A 38 -0.12 -6.15 -12.22
CA PHE A 38 -0.17 -6.23 -13.68
C PHE A 38 0.90 -5.33 -14.31
N THR A 39 2.13 -5.84 -14.35
CA THR A 39 3.35 -5.12 -14.77
C THR A 39 3.76 -5.51 -16.19
N TYR A 40 2.88 -5.26 -17.16
CA TYR A 40 3.08 -5.64 -18.58
C TYR A 40 4.29 -4.98 -19.27
N ASP A 41 4.81 -3.89 -18.68
CA ASP A 41 5.91 -3.09 -19.20
C ASP A 41 7.08 -2.96 -18.20
N LEU A 42 7.21 -3.91 -17.26
CA LEU A 42 8.17 -3.83 -16.15
C LEU A 42 9.60 -3.53 -16.60
N GLU A 43 10.07 -4.22 -17.64
CA GLU A 43 11.43 -4.02 -18.18
C GLU A 43 11.62 -2.58 -18.67
N HIS A 44 10.65 -2.07 -19.43
CA HIS A 44 10.68 -0.70 -19.94
C HIS A 44 10.61 0.32 -18.80
N TYR A 45 9.69 0.10 -17.85
CA TYR A 45 9.47 0.99 -16.71
C TYR A 45 10.74 1.12 -15.83
N ARG A 46 11.37 -0.02 -15.51
CA ARG A 46 12.62 -0.08 -14.72
C ARG A 46 13.76 0.70 -15.38
N ASP A 47 13.93 0.55 -16.69
CA ASP A 47 15.11 1.03 -17.40
C ASP A 47 14.99 2.50 -17.86
N THR A 48 13.77 3.05 -17.94
CA THR A 48 13.55 4.40 -18.52
C THR A 48 12.88 5.43 -17.64
N LEU A 49 12.02 5.05 -16.68
CA LEU A 49 11.02 6.00 -16.16
C LEU A 49 11.14 6.39 -14.69
N ARG A 50 11.77 5.59 -13.83
CA ARG A 50 12.10 5.91 -12.43
C ARG A 50 12.70 4.66 -11.79
N GLY A 51 13.67 4.84 -10.89
CA GLY A 51 13.94 3.78 -9.92
C GLY A 51 12.64 3.45 -9.19
N LEU A 52 12.25 2.17 -9.18
CA LEU A 52 11.09 1.71 -8.41
C LEU A 52 11.30 2.09 -6.92
N TYR A 53 10.21 2.38 -6.19
CA TYR A 53 10.27 2.67 -4.74
C TYR A 53 11.06 1.61 -3.96
N PHE A 54 10.96 0.37 -4.45
CA PHE A 54 11.70 -0.80 -4.00
C PHE A 54 11.76 -1.77 -5.19
N ASP A 55 12.62 -2.79 -5.09
CA ASP A 55 12.69 -3.81 -6.13
C ASP A 55 11.46 -4.73 -6.09
N PHE A 56 10.53 -4.52 -7.03
CA PHE A 56 9.32 -5.33 -7.18
C PHE A 56 9.63 -6.81 -7.39
N THR A 57 10.73 -7.13 -8.10
CA THR A 57 11.09 -8.52 -8.42
C THR A 57 11.41 -9.33 -7.17
N THR A 58 11.86 -8.66 -6.11
CA THR A 58 12.25 -9.30 -4.85
C THR A 58 11.26 -9.06 -3.71
N ARG A 59 10.57 -7.92 -3.68
CA ARG A 59 9.80 -7.48 -2.50
C ARG A 59 8.30 -7.29 -2.72
N ALA A 60 7.77 -7.51 -3.94
CA ALA A 60 6.33 -7.37 -4.16
C ALA A 60 5.54 -8.38 -3.29
N PRO A 61 4.45 -7.95 -2.62
CA PRO A 61 3.61 -8.80 -1.78
C PRO A 61 2.61 -9.63 -2.62
N GLY A 62 2.93 -9.92 -3.87
CA GLY A 62 2.06 -10.58 -4.84
C GLY A 62 2.78 -10.85 -6.16
N PRO A 63 2.17 -11.62 -7.08
CA PRO A 63 2.77 -11.99 -8.35
C PRO A 63 2.87 -10.80 -9.30
N LEU A 64 3.99 -10.74 -10.04
CA LEU A 64 4.18 -9.85 -11.18
C LEU A 64 3.68 -10.55 -12.44
N LEU A 65 2.70 -9.95 -13.09
CA LEU A 65 1.90 -10.55 -14.16
C LEU A 65 2.04 -9.66 -15.40
N GLU A 66 2.57 -10.22 -16.47
CA GLU A 66 2.89 -9.47 -17.69
C GLU A 66 1.75 -9.54 -18.71
N THR A 67 0.90 -10.57 -18.64
CA THR A 67 -0.19 -10.78 -19.60
C THR A 67 -1.56 -10.87 -18.92
N SER A 68 -2.59 -10.49 -19.68
CA SER A 68 -3.98 -10.59 -19.25
C SER A 68 -4.37 -12.04 -18.91
N GLU A 69 -3.82 -13.03 -19.61
CA GLU A 69 -4.06 -14.45 -19.33
C GLU A 69 -3.49 -14.87 -17.97
N GLN A 70 -2.28 -14.41 -17.63
CA GLN A 70 -1.69 -14.65 -16.32
C GLN A 70 -2.53 -13.99 -15.21
N LEU A 71 -2.96 -12.75 -15.44
CA LEU A 71 -3.83 -12.04 -14.50
C LEU A 71 -5.16 -12.75 -14.28
N VAL A 72 -5.86 -13.14 -15.35
CA VAL A 72 -7.12 -13.87 -15.25
C VAL A 72 -6.95 -15.20 -14.54
N LYS A 73 -5.83 -15.90 -14.76
CA LYS A 73 -5.52 -17.14 -14.04
C LYS A 73 -5.33 -16.87 -12.54
N ALA A 74 -4.56 -15.85 -12.17
CA ALA A 74 -4.33 -15.47 -10.78
C ALA A 74 -5.62 -15.05 -10.06
N VAL A 75 -6.49 -14.28 -10.73
CA VAL A 75 -7.81 -13.89 -10.18
C VAL A 75 -8.70 -15.10 -9.92
N ARG A 76 -8.65 -16.13 -10.77
CA ARG A 76 -9.47 -17.35 -10.62
C ARG A 76 -9.03 -18.25 -9.48
N ASP A 77 -7.80 -18.12 -9.01
CA ASP A 77 -7.20 -18.95 -7.97
C ASP A 77 -6.46 -18.08 -6.94
N VAL A 78 -7.17 -17.05 -6.45
CA VAL A 78 -6.58 -16.05 -5.57
C VAL A 78 -6.16 -16.62 -4.22
N ASP A 79 -6.88 -17.64 -3.72
CA ASP A 79 -6.54 -18.31 -2.46
C ASP A 79 -5.16 -18.99 -2.55
N ALA A 80 -4.81 -19.56 -3.71
CA ALA A 80 -3.48 -20.11 -3.95
C ALA A 80 -2.41 -19.00 -3.98
N VAL A 81 -2.73 -17.85 -4.59
CA VAL A 81 -1.84 -16.68 -4.58
C VAL A 81 -1.61 -16.17 -3.16
N GLU A 82 -2.67 -16.06 -2.35
CA GLU A 82 -2.57 -15.65 -0.95
C GLU A 82 -1.64 -16.59 -0.17
N ALA A 83 -1.84 -17.90 -0.33
CA ALA A 83 -1.01 -18.90 0.34
C ALA A 83 0.45 -18.83 -0.11
N GLU A 84 0.71 -18.67 -1.41
CA GLU A 84 2.06 -18.59 -1.98
C GLU A 84 2.80 -17.32 -1.54
N TYR A 85 2.11 -16.18 -1.46
CA TYR A 85 2.72 -14.88 -1.19
C TYR A 85 2.62 -14.42 0.27
N LYS A 86 2.03 -15.22 1.15
CA LYS A 86 1.81 -14.89 2.58
C LYS A 86 3.06 -14.34 3.29
N GLU A 87 4.20 -14.99 3.12
CA GLU A 87 5.45 -14.57 3.78
C GLU A 87 5.98 -13.24 3.22
N LYS A 88 5.95 -13.07 1.90
CA LYS A 88 6.34 -11.81 1.24
C LYS A 88 5.41 -10.68 1.64
N TYR A 89 4.12 -10.94 1.76
CA TYR A 89 3.14 -9.98 2.24
C TYR A 89 3.43 -9.53 3.67
N ALA A 90 3.66 -10.49 4.58
CA ALA A 90 4.01 -10.19 5.96
C ALA A 90 5.30 -9.36 6.07
N GLN A 91 6.33 -9.71 5.29
CA GLN A 91 7.58 -8.95 5.24
C GLN A 91 7.35 -7.53 4.70
N PHE A 92 6.59 -7.39 3.60
CA PHE A 92 6.25 -6.10 3.03
C PHE A 92 5.54 -5.20 4.05
N LYS A 93 4.57 -5.75 4.79
CA LYS A 93 3.83 -5.02 5.81
C LYS A 93 4.74 -4.57 6.96
N SER A 94 5.65 -5.44 7.40
CA SER A 94 6.66 -5.10 8.41
C SER A 94 7.59 -3.97 7.93
N ASP A 95 8.00 -4.01 6.67
CA ASP A 95 8.95 -3.03 6.12
C ASP A 95 8.35 -1.65 5.89
N PHE A 96 7.05 -1.57 5.59
CA PHE A 96 6.44 -0.35 5.03
C PHE A 96 5.17 0.16 5.72
N CYS A 97 4.50 -0.66 6.53
CA CYS A 97 3.18 -0.30 7.08
C CYS A 97 3.19 -0.02 8.59
N GLU A 98 4.32 -0.15 9.27
CA GLU A 98 4.41 0.11 10.71
C GLU A 98 4.55 1.61 11.04
N PRO A 99 3.90 2.12 12.11
CA PRO A 99 3.19 1.35 13.15
C PRO A 99 1.74 0.93 12.81
N GLY A 100 1.13 1.43 11.73
CA GLY A 100 -0.17 0.93 11.24
C GLY A 100 -1.35 0.93 12.24
N ASP A 101 -1.25 1.67 13.35
CA ASP A 101 -2.09 1.52 14.55
C ASP A 101 -3.40 2.32 14.53
N GLY A 102 -3.72 2.98 13.41
CA GLY A 102 -4.93 3.80 13.27
C GLY A 102 -4.95 5.11 14.09
N LEU A 103 -3.86 5.45 14.79
CA LEU A 103 -3.80 6.61 15.68
C LEU A 103 -3.03 7.81 15.09
N ALA A 104 -2.74 7.78 13.79
CA ALA A 104 -1.97 8.83 13.11
C ALA A 104 -2.61 10.23 13.28
N THR A 105 -3.91 10.34 13.02
CA THR A 105 -4.65 11.61 13.16
C THR A 105 -4.66 12.10 14.61
N ALA A 106 -4.90 11.21 15.57
CA ALA A 106 -4.89 11.55 16.99
C ALA A 106 -3.53 12.12 17.41
N ARG A 107 -2.43 11.45 17.05
CA ARG A 107 -1.06 11.95 17.33
C ARG A 107 -0.79 13.33 16.73
N VAL A 108 -1.26 13.59 15.52
CA VAL A 108 -1.08 14.91 14.88
C VAL A 108 -1.88 15.98 15.62
N VAL A 109 -3.14 15.71 15.94
CA VAL A 109 -4.01 16.63 16.69
C VAL A 109 -3.42 16.93 18.07
N ASP A 110 -3.00 15.89 18.80
CA ASP A 110 -2.37 16.04 20.11
C ASP A 110 -1.12 16.94 20.05
N ARG A 111 -0.26 16.75 19.04
CA ARG A 111 0.93 17.59 18.83
C ARG A 111 0.58 19.03 18.47
N MET A 112 -0.44 19.25 17.62
CA MET A 112 -0.88 20.58 17.25
C MET A 112 -1.45 21.35 18.44
N LEU A 113 -2.21 20.68 19.31
CA LEU A 113 -2.81 21.27 20.50
C LEU A 113 -1.80 21.47 21.63
N ALA A 114 -0.84 20.55 21.80
CA ALA A 114 0.24 20.69 22.78
C ALA A 114 1.27 21.77 22.39
N GLY A 115 1.44 22.03 21.09
CA GLY A 115 2.41 22.99 20.53
C GLY A 115 1.80 24.26 19.92
N GLY A 116 0.55 24.60 20.23
CA GLY A 116 -0.12 25.79 19.67
C GLY A 116 0.61 27.11 19.97
N PRO A 117 0.39 28.19 19.18
CA PRO A 117 1.11 29.48 19.24
C PRO A 117 0.90 30.31 20.53
N HIS A 118 0.48 29.70 21.63
CA HIS A 118 0.32 30.35 22.94
C HIS A 118 1.09 29.66 24.08
N ALA A 119 1.86 28.60 23.80
CA ALA A 119 2.72 27.97 24.81
C ALA A 119 4.11 28.64 24.94
N ALA A 120 4.16 29.97 25.04
CA ALA A 120 5.34 30.71 25.54
C ALA A 120 4.99 32.20 25.81
N GLY A 121 3.94 32.41 26.61
CA GLY A 121 3.67 33.70 27.24
C GLY A 121 3.57 33.48 28.75
N SER A 122 4.68 33.14 29.40
CA SER A 122 4.82 33.28 30.85
C SER A 122 5.89 34.32 31.12
N THR A 123 5.45 35.57 31.22
CA THR A 123 6.06 36.56 32.09
C THR A 123 5.99 36.09 33.55
N ASP A 124 6.91 36.62 34.35
CA ASP A 124 7.08 36.52 35.81
C ASP A 124 8.14 35.48 36.24
N GLY A 125 9.29 35.87 36.80
CA GLY A 125 9.79 37.18 37.22
C GLY A 125 11.25 37.12 37.65
#